data_AF-A0A9W6H6C0-F1
#
_entry.id   AF-A0A9W6H6C0-F1
#
_cell.length_a   1.000
_cell.length_b   1.000
_cell.length_c   1.000
_cell.angle_alpha   90.00
_cell.angle_beta   90.00
_cell.angle_gamma   90.00
#
_symmetry.space_group_name_H-M   'P 1'
#
loop_
_entity.id
_entity.type
_entity.pdbx_description
1 polymer ?
#
loop_
_entity_poly.entity_id
_entity_poly.type
_entity_poly.pdbx_seq_one_letter_code
_entity_poly.pdbx_strand_id
1 'polypeptide(L)'
;MPYVVDFVNVSTVGLESSPVAEALAGLRANEARYFKNKYDHVFTTTPADEDPETLDRIARILKEERDIVIASPALEVTAFEVDGIRMAYVFYQSGLSINVMYTIDDAGKRAVGFKLSDGMEVPEELAAFKFARQKSKLAGTIRGSYFVIKGEY
;
A
#
# COMPACT_ATOMS: atom_id res chain seq x y z
N MET A 1 -18.64 1.95 -3.44
CA MET A 1 -18.34 2.36 -4.85
C MET A 1 -16.90 2.85 -4.86
N PRO A 2 -16.04 2.40 -5.81
CA PRO A 2 -14.63 2.75 -5.79
C PRO A 2 -14.39 4.26 -5.92
N TYR A 3 -13.51 4.78 -5.07
CA TYR A 3 -13.05 6.16 -5.07
C TYR A 3 -11.85 6.32 -6.02
N VAL A 4 -11.95 7.22 -7.00
CA VAL A 4 -10.83 7.57 -7.88
C VAL A 4 -9.88 8.50 -7.14
N VAL A 5 -8.60 8.09 -7.01
CA VAL A 5 -7.60 8.90 -6.30
C VAL A 5 -7.08 10.00 -7.22
N ASP A 6 -7.54 11.24 -6.98
CA ASP A 6 -7.01 12.43 -7.63
C ASP A 6 -5.66 12.84 -7.00
N PHE A 7 -4.58 12.79 -7.78
CA PHE A 7 -3.24 13.21 -7.35
C PHE A 7 -2.91 14.68 -7.67
N VAL A 8 -3.82 15.40 -8.33
CA VAL A 8 -3.76 16.85 -8.52
C VAL A 8 -4.43 17.55 -7.35
N ASN A 9 -5.62 17.08 -6.95
CA ASN A 9 -6.37 17.58 -5.79
C ASN A 9 -6.43 16.50 -4.72
N VAL A 10 -5.37 16.41 -3.90
CA VAL A 10 -5.25 15.37 -2.87
C VAL A 10 -6.38 15.50 -1.85
N SER A 11 -7.00 14.36 -1.51
CA SER A 11 -8.14 14.27 -0.60
C SER A 11 -7.98 13.10 0.38
N THR A 12 -8.44 13.32 1.61
CA THR A 12 -8.42 12.39 2.73
C THR A 12 -9.61 11.43 2.77
N VAL A 13 -10.51 11.46 1.77
CA VAL A 13 -11.68 10.57 1.69
C VAL A 13 -11.28 9.10 1.88
N GLY A 14 -11.92 8.43 2.85
CA GLY A 14 -11.66 7.04 3.25
C GLY A 14 -10.49 6.87 4.22
N LEU A 15 -9.76 7.94 4.55
CA LEU A 15 -8.55 7.92 5.39
C LEU A 15 -8.66 8.83 6.62
N GLU A 16 -9.81 9.45 6.85
CA GLU A 16 -10.04 10.53 7.82
C GLU A 16 -9.82 10.09 9.27
N SER A 17 -9.99 8.80 9.55
CA SER A 17 -9.77 8.22 10.88
C SER A 17 -8.28 8.06 11.22
N SER A 18 -7.37 8.24 10.25
CA SER A 18 -5.93 8.20 10.49
C SER A 18 -5.46 9.45 11.24
N PRO A 19 -4.62 9.32 12.29
CA PRO A 19 -4.00 10.48 12.93
C PRO A 19 -3.02 11.24 12.02
N VAL A 20 -2.64 10.64 10.87
CA VAL A 20 -1.79 11.24 9.84
C VAL A 20 -2.50 11.27 8.48
N ALA A 21 -3.81 11.50 8.48
CA ALA A 21 -4.67 11.43 7.29
C ALA A 21 -4.13 12.18 6.07
N GLU A 22 -3.67 13.43 6.23
CA GLU A 22 -3.11 14.24 5.14
C GLU A 22 -1.85 13.60 4.53
N ALA A 23 -0.93 13.09 5.38
CA ALA A 23 0.28 12.44 4.91
C ALA A 23 -0.01 11.09 4.22
N LEU A 24 -0.99 10.33 4.75
CA LEU A 24 -1.45 9.08 4.14
C LEU A 24 -2.17 9.32 2.81
N ALA A 25 -3.00 10.35 2.71
CA ALA A 25 -3.62 10.77 1.46
C ALA A 25 -2.58 11.19 0.43
N GLY A 26 -1.55 11.94 0.85
CA GLY A 26 -0.40 12.28 0.03
C GLY A 26 0.38 11.07 -0.48
N LEU A 27 0.57 10.06 0.38
CA LEU A 27 1.19 8.77 0.02
C LEU A 27 0.33 8.02 -1.01
N ARG A 28 -0.99 7.88 -0.77
CA ARG A 28 -1.94 7.27 -1.70
C ARG A 28 -1.95 7.98 -3.06
N ALA A 29 -1.97 9.31 -3.07
CA ALA A 29 -1.88 10.13 -4.28
C ALA A 29 -0.53 9.95 -5.01
N ASN A 30 0.57 9.78 -4.27
CA ASN A 30 1.87 9.50 -4.88
C ASN A 30 1.88 8.17 -5.65
N GLU A 31 1.23 7.13 -5.11
CA GLU A 31 1.04 5.85 -5.81
C GLU A 31 0.17 6.04 -7.05
N ALA A 32 -0.97 6.71 -6.92
CA ALA A 32 -1.88 6.97 -8.04
C ALA A 32 -1.18 7.67 -9.21
N ARG A 33 -0.37 8.71 -8.92
CA ARG A 33 0.43 9.40 -9.92
C ARG A 33 1.44 8.48 -10.61
N TYR A 34 2.10 7.59 -9.86
CA TYR A 34 3.05 6.65 -10.43
C TYR A 34 2.37 5.71 -11.43
N PHE A 35 1.23 5.12 -11.06
CA PHE A 35 0.50 4.21 -11.94
C PHE A 35 -0.07 4.93 -13.16
N LYS A 36 -0.58 6.15 -13.00
CA LYS A 36 -1.04 6.94 -14.13
C LYS A 36 0.10 7.26 -15.10
N ASN A 37 1.24 7.72 -14.61
CA ASN A 37 2.35 8.14 -15.47
C ASN A 37 3.05 6.95 -16.14
N LYS A 38 3.15 5.81 -15.45
CA LYS A 38 3.92 4.65 -15.94
C LYS A 38 3.08 3.67 -16.77
N TYR A 39 1.81 3.46 -16.40
CA TYR A 39 0.96 2.42 -16.97
C TYR A 39 -0.34 2.97 -17.57
N ASP A 40 -0.55 4.29 -17.56
CA ASP A 40 -1.82 4.94 -17.89
C ASP A 40 -3.03 4.44 -17.07
N HIS A 41 -2.76 3.84 -15.90
CA HIS A 41 -3.77 3.24 -15.05
C HIS A 41 -4.41 4.25 -14.09
N VAL A 42 -5.74 4.21 -13.98
CA VAL A 42 -6.50 5.03 -13.02
C VAL A 42 -6.61 4.27 -11.70
N PHE A 43 -5.86 4.74 -10.70
CA PHE A 43 -5.82 4.12 -9.37
C PHE A 43 -7.08 4.47 -8.58
N THR A 44 -7.83 3.45 -8.18
CA THR A 44 -9.02 3.59 -7.34
C THR A 44 -8.86 2.82 -6.04
N THR A 45 -9.48 3.27 -4.95
CA THR A 45 -9.57 2.50 -3.69
C THR A 45 -11.03 2.26 -3.30
N THR A 46 -11.26 1.26 -2.46
CA THR A 46 -12.56 0.98 -1.85
C THR A 46 -12.35 0.71 -0.37
N PRO A 47 -13.38 0.93 0.49
CA PRO A 47 -13.31 0.56 1.90
C PRO A 47 -12.91 -0.91 2.09
N ALA A 48 -12.06 -1.19 3.06
CA ALA A 48 -11.49 -2.52 3.26
C ALA A 48 -12.55 -3.60 3.59
N ASP A 49 -13.69 -3.21 4.15
CA ASP A 49 -14.84 -4.08 4.43
C ASP A 49 -15.69 -4.38 3.19
N GLU A 50 -15.59 -3.57 2.13
CA GLU A 50 -16.23 -3.83 0.82
C GLU A 50 -15.42 -4.81 -0.06
N ASP A 51 -14.13 -5.03 0.22
CA ASP A 51 -13.26 -6.00 -0.49
C ASP A 51 -12.34 -6.77 0.49
N PRO A 52 -12.92 -7.72 1.26
CA PRO A 52 -12.16 -8.52 2.21
C PRO A 52 -11.19 -9.48 1.53
N GLU A 53 -11.44 -9.91 0.29
CA GLU A 53 -10.59 -10.87 -0.42
C GLU A 53 -9.19 -10.29 -0.68
N THR A 54 -9.11 -9.02 -1.10
CA THR A 54 -7.83 -8.33 -1.29
C THR A 54 -7.07 -8.20 0.03
N LEU A 55 -7.76 -7.83 1.11
CA LEU A 55 -7.16 -7.69 2.43
C LEU A 55 -6.63 -9.05 2.95
N ASP A 56 -7.45 -10.10 2.86
CA ASP A 56 -7.13 -11.44 3.34
C ASP A 56 -5.94 -12.03 2.58
N ARG A 57 -5.86 -11.81 1.26
CA ARG A 57 -4.71 -12.23 0.46
C ARG A 57 -3.42 -11.58 0.94
N ILE A 58 -3.44 -10.27 1.18
CA ILE A 58 -2.25 -9.54 1.66
C ILE A 58 -1.87 -10.01 3.07
N ALA A 59 -2.86 -10.15 3.96
CA ALA A 59 -2.65 -10.63 5.32
C ALA A 59 -2.05 -12.05 5.35
N ARG A 60 -2.55 -12.94 4.49
CA ARG A 60 -2.03 -14.30 4.33
C ARG A 60 -0.57 -14.30 3.90
N ILE A 61 -0.20 -13.51 2.88
CA ILE A 61 1.19 -13.38 2.41
C ILE A 61 2.10 -12.89 3.55
N LEU A 62 1.70 -11.86 4.27
CA LEU A 62 2.47 -11.31 5.40
C LEU A 62 2.71 -12.35 6.49
N LYS A 63 1.66 -13.10 6.84
CA LYS A 63 1.70 -14.12 7.88
C LYS A 63 2.57 -15.31 7.47
N GLU A 64 2.34 -15.88 6.30
CA GLU A 64 3.05 -17.09 5.85
C GLU A 64 4.53 -16.79 5.49
N GLU A 65 4.84 -15.61 4.94
CA GLU A 65 6.23 -15.27 4.58
C GLU A 65 7.09 -14.87 5.76
N ARG A 66 6.53 -14.12 6.73
CA ARG A 66 7.33 -13.40 7.74
C ARG A 66 6.70 -13.38 9.14
N ASP A 67 5.62 -14.11 9.36
CA ASP A 67 4.87 -14.11 10.63
C ASP A 67 4.35 -12.72 11.04
N ILE A 68 4.09 -11.85 10.06
CA ILE A 68 3.65 -10.47 10.31
C ILE A 68 2.13 -10.42 10.38
N VAL A 69 1.60 -9.79 11.43
CA VAL A 69 0.18 -9.44 11.59
C VAL A 69 0.11 -7.95 11.89
N ILE A 70 -0.56 -7.18 11.03
CA ILE A 70 -0.71 -5.74 11.20
C ILE A 70 -1.80 -5.46 12.24
N ALA A 71 -1.45 -4.75 13.30
CA ALA A 71 -2.39 -4.45 14.39
C ALA A 71 -3.35 -3.30 14.06
N SER A 72 -2.92 -2.39 13.19
CA SER A 72 -3.72 -1.23 12.80
C SER A 72 -4.93 -1.64 11.95
N PRO A 73 -6.10 -1.00 12.12
CA PRO A 73 -7.25 -1.22 11.24
C PRO A 73 -6.94 -0.88 9.78
N ALA A 74 -7.34 -1.75 8.84
CA ALA A 74 -7.33 -1.45 7.42
C ALA A 74 -8.46 -0.47 7.10
N LEU A 75 -8.17 0.55 6.30
CA LEU A 75 -9.16 1.56 5.89
C LEU A 75 -9.60 1.34 4.45
N GLU A 76 -8.63 1.30 3.53
CA GLU A 76 -8.88 1.27 2.10
C GLU A 76 -7.99 0.21 1.44
N VAL A 77 -8.54 -0.48 0.44
CA VAL A 77 -7.82 -1.47 -0.37
C VAL A 77 -7.98 -1.19 -1.86
N THR A 78 -7.11 -1.81 -2.65
CA THR A 78 -7.26 -1.88 -4.10
C THR A 78 -6.52 -3.07 -4.66
N ALA A 79 -7.05 -3.67 -5.72
CA ALA A 79 -6.39 -4.68 -6.51
C ALA A 79 -6.63 -4.43 -8.00
N PHE A 80 -5.58 -4.58 -8.81
CA PHE A 80 -5.63 -4.36 -10.24
C PHE A 80 -4.46 -5.06 -10.95
N GLU A 81 -4.56 -5.19 -12.26
CA GLU A 81 -3.49 -5.72 -13.10
C GLU A 81 -2.91 -4.62 -14.00
N VAL A 82 -1.59 -4.54 -14.07
CA VAL A 82 -0.86 -3.69 -15.02
C VAL A 82 0.33 -4.45 -15.57
N ASP A 83 0.48 -4.48 -16.89
CA ASP A 83 1.68 -5.01 -17.56
C ASP A 83 2.08 -6.44 -17.09
N GLY A 84 1.10 -7.34 -16.92
CA GLY A 84 1.33 -8.71 -16.43
C GLY A 84 1.68 -8.82 -14.94
N ILE A 85 1.39 -7.77 -14.16
CA ILE A 85 1.63 -7.71 -12.73
C ILE A 85 0.30 -7.48 -12.00
N ARG A 86 -0.06 -8.42 -11.12
CA ARG A 86 -1.15 -8.23 -10.16
C ARG A 86 -0.62 -7.39 -9.00
N MET A 87 -1.17 -6.19 -8.89
CA MET A 87 -0.92 -5.27 -7.78
C MET A 87 -2.07 -5.34 -6.79
N ALA A 88 -1.73 -5.32 -5.51
CA ALA A 88 -2.71 -5.14 -4.45
C ALA A 88 -2.15 -4.21 -3.38
N TYR A 89 -3.00 -3.38 -2.78
CA TYR A 89 -2.62 -2.41 -1.76
C TYR A 89 -3.60 -2.44 -0.58
N VAL A 90 -3.09 -2.17 0.61
CA VAL A 90 -3.87 -1.78 1.79
C VAL A 90 -3.30 -0.48 2.35
N PHE A 91 -4.19 0.42 2.76
CA PHE A 91 -3.88 1.62 3.53
C PHE A 91 -4.48 1.45 4.93
N TYR A 92 -3.62 1.48 5.95
CA TYR A 92 -3.99 1.29 7.34
C TYR A 92 -4.12 2.61 8.09
N GLN A 93 -4.95 2.62 9.13
CA GLN A 93 -5.22 3.80 9.95
C GLN A 93 -3.94 4.42 10.53
N SER A 94 -2.92 3.61 10.84
CA SER A 94 -1.64 4.09 11.38
C SER A 94 -0.83 5.01 10.44
N GLY A 95 -1.19 5.08 9.15
CA GLY A 95 -0.37 5.72 8.12
C GLY A 95 0.49 4.74 7.32
N LEU A 96 0.41 3.43 7.61
CA LEU A 96 1.10 2.39 6.86
C LEU A 96 0.36 2.11 5.54
N SER A 97 1.10 2.10 4.44
CA SER A 97 0.68 1.49 3.19
C SER A 97 1.49 0.23 2.92
N ILE A 98 0.81 -0.86 2.59
CA ILE A 98 1.41 -2.11 2.15
C ILE A 98 0.99 -2.36 0.71
N ASN A 99 1.93 -2.79 -0.13
CA ASN A 99 1.62 -3.25 -1.47
C ASN A 99 2.20 -4.63 -1.75
N VAL A 100 1.45 -5.46 -2.47
CA VAL A 100 1.94 -6.70 -3.07
C VAL A 100 2.11 -6.45 -4.56
N MET A 101 3.31 -6.71 -5.06
CA MET A 101 3.61 -6.82 -6.49
C MET A 101 3.74 -8.32 -6.81
N TYR A 102 2.85 -8.85 -7.62
CA TYR A 102 2.82 -10.27 -7.97
C TYR A 102 2.82 -10.45 -9.50
N THR A 103 4.00 -10.71 -10.05
CA THR A 103 4.16 -11.03 -11.48
C THR A 103 3.46 -12.35 -11.81
N ILE A 104 2.74 -12.36 -12.93
CA ILE A 104 1.96 -13.52 -13.40
C ILE A 104 2.88 -14.59 -13.99
N ASP A 105 3.95 -14.19 -14.67
CA ASP A 105 4.98 -15.11 -15.14
C ASP A 105 5.71 -15.78 -13.95
N ASP A 106 5.95 -17.09 -14.07
CA ASP A 106 6.54 -17.93 -13.02
C ASP A 106 7.98 -17.52 -12.69
N ALA A 107 8.72 -16.98 -13.67
CA ALA A 107 10.07 -16.47 -13.47
C ALA A 107 10.11 -15.01 -12.94
N GLY A 108 8.94 -14.41 -12.69
CA GLY A 108 8.81 -13.01 -12.34
C GLY A 108 9.17 -12.68 -10.88
N LYS A 109 9.49 -11.41 -10.63
CA LYS A 109 9.73 -10.90 -9.27
C LYS A 109 8.41 -10.69 -8.53
N ARG A 110 8.32 -11.24 -7.31
CA ARG A 110 7.17 -11.09 -6.40
C ARG A 110 7.65 -10.49 -5.09
N ALA A 111 7.01 -9.43 -4.61
CA ALA A 111 7.48 -8.71 -3.43
C ALA A 111 6.35 -8.02 -2.66
N VAL A 112 6.57 -7.85 -1.36
CA VAL A 112 5.80 -6.97 -0.49
C VAL A 112 6.60 -5.69 -0.27
N GLY A 113 5.98 -4.54 -0.49
CA GLY A 113 6.50 -3.23 -0.14
C GLY A 113 5.79 -2.64 1.07
N PHE A 114 6.56 -1.97 1.94
CA PHE A 114 6.07 -1.18 3.05
C PHE A 114 6.39 0.28 2.82
N LYS A 115 5.42 1.16 3.06
CA LYS A 115 5.60 2.61 3.04
C LYS A 115 4.96 3.21 4.28
N LEU A 116 5.77 3.91 5.07
CA LEU A 116 5.32 4.67 6.23
C LEU A 116 5.17 6.13 5.82
N SER A 117 3.99 6.69 6.04
CA SER A 117 3.72 8.12 5.86
C SER A 117 4.62 8.99 6.74
N ASP A 118 4.68 10.28 6.40
CA ASP A 118 5.32 11.26 7.27
C ASP A 118 4.56 11.35 8.60
N GLY A 119 5.29 11.55 9.71
CA GLY A 119 4.69 11.70 11.04
C GLY A 119 4.31 10.40 11.78
N MET A 120 4.35 9.21 11.16
CA MET A 120 4.10 7.95 11.89
C MET A 120 5.36 7.33 12.50
N GLU A 121 5.23 6.46 13.49
CA GLU A 121 6.35 5.63 13.98
C GLU A 121 6.46 4.32 13.18
N VAL A 122 7.57 3.59 13.36
CA VAL A 122 7.67 2.23 12.79
C VAL A 122 6.84 1.29 13.68
N PRO A 123 5.84 0.56 13.15
CA PRO A 123 5.07 -0.40 13.93
C PRO A 123 5.97 -1.50 14.52
N GLU A 124 5.62 -2.00 15.70
CA GLU A 124 6.42 -3.01 16.42
C GLU A 124 6.59 -4.29 15.57
N GLU A 125 5.52 -4.72 14.90
CA GLU A 125 5.51 -5.87 14.00
C GLU A 125 6.43 -5.69 12.77
N LEU A 126 6.91 -4.48 12.50
CA LEU A 126 7.87 -4.15 11.43
C LEU A 126 9.24 -3.67 11.96
N ALA A 127 9.50 -3.73 13.26
CA ALA A 127 10.72 -3.19 13.87
C ALA A 127 12.03 -3.84 13.36
N ALA A 128 11.96 -5.07 12.86
CA ALA A 128 13.10 -5.77 12.27
C ALA A 128 13.53 -5.21 10.90
N PHE A 129 12.67 -4.42 10.24
CA PHE A 129 12.95 -3.86 8.92
C PHE A 129 13.76 -2.57 9.01
N LYS A 130 14.67 -2.40 8.05
CA LYS A 130 15.37 -1.12 7.84
C LYS A 130 14.59 -0.30 6.83
N PHE A 131 14.30 0.95 7.16
CA PHE A 131 13.54 1.85 6.31
C PHE A 131 14.43 2.94 5.71
N ALA A 132 14.44 3.03 4.38
CA ALA A 132 15.09 4.10 3.64
C ALA A 132 14.13 5.29 3.50
N ARG A 133 14.66 6.52 3.53
CA ARG A 133 13.86 7.75 3.37
C ARG A 133 13.94 8.26 1.94
N GLN A 134 12.81 8.69 1.40
CA GLN A 134 12.70 9.41 0.14
C GLN A 134 11.79 10.62 0.31
N LYS A 135 12.07 11.70 -0.44
CA LYS A 135 11.22 12.90 -0.45
C LYS A 135 10.20 12.81 -1.58
N SER A 136 8.96 13.17 -1.28
CA SER A 136 7.86 13.31 -2.24
C SER A 136 7.25 14.69 -2.14
N LYS A 137 6.92 15.29 -3.29
CA LYS A 137 6.15 16.54 -3.33
C LYS A 137 4.72 16.36 -2.81
N LEU A 138 4.16 15.15 -2.90
CA LEU A 138 2.78 14.85 -2.47
C LEU A 138 2.71 14.31 -1.05
N ALA A 139 3.73 13.56 -0.60
CA ALA A 139 3.68 12.78 0.63
C ALA A 139 4.70 13.20 1.70
N GLY A 140 5.40 14.34 1.51
CA GLY A 140 6.49 14.73 2.41
C GLY A 140 7.62 13.69 2.41
N THR A 141 7.98 13.17 3.58
CA THR A 141 8.96 12.08 3.69
C THR A 141 8.28 10.72 3.72
N ILE A 142 8.55 9.87 2.71
CA ILE A 142 8.14 8.47 2.71
C ILE A 142 9.30 7.63 3.24
N ARG A 143 9.03 6.72 4.18
CA ARG A 143 9.97 5.69 4.60
C ARG A 143 9.58 4.34 4.00
N GLY A 144 10.45 3.78 3.18
CA GLY A 144 10.18 2.54 2.44
C GLY A 144 11.05 1.37 2.90
N SER A 145 10.46 0.17 2.91
CA SER A 145 11.17 -1.11 3.02
C SER A 145 10.44 -2.16 2.18
N TYR A 146 11.02 -3.37 2.02
CA TYR A 146 10.39 -4.44 1.27
C TYR A 146 10.95 -5.81 1.65
N PHE A 147 10.26 -6.87 1.23
CA PHE A 147 10.83 -8.21 1.13
C PHE A 147 10.33 -8.95 -0.12
N VAL A 148 11.09 -9.95 -0.56
CA VAL A 148 10.73 -10.83 -1.68
C VAL A 148 9.89 -12.00 -1.17
N ILE A 149 8.80 -12.28 -1.87
CA ILE A 149 7.89 -13.39 -1.61
C ILE A 149 8.55 -14.68 -2.13
N LYS A 150 8.54 -15.74 -1.32
CA LYS A 150 9.13 -17.04 -1.68
C LYS A 150 8.08 -18.10 -2.01
N GLY A 151 6.88 -17.99 -1.44
CA GLY A 151 5.75 -18.90 -1.69
C GLY A 151 4.89 -18.49 -2.89
N GLU A 152 3.81 -19.25 -3.09
CA GLU A 152 2.81 -19.04 -4.13
C GLU A 152 1.43 -18.76 -3.52
N TYR A 153 0.72 -17.75 -4.06
CA TYR A 153 -0.47 -17.17 -3.45
C TYR A 153 -1.45 -16.61 -4.49
#